data_AF-A0A6A4GSS2-F1
#
_entry.id   AF-A0A6A4GSS2-F1
#
_cell.length_a   1.000
_cell.length_b   1.000
_cell.length_c   1.000
_cell.angle_alpha   90.00
_cell.angle_beta   90.00
_cell.angle_gamma   90.00
#
_symmetry.space_group_name_H-M   'P 1'
#
loop_
_entity.id
_entity.type
_entity.pdbx_description
1 polymer ?
#
loop_
_entity_poly.entity_id
_entity_poly.type
_entity_poly.pdbx_seq_one_letter_code
_entity_poly.pdbx_strand_id
1 'polypeptide(L)' 'FFYVSQQPNLFNASVADNVAYGNSSLSEVGIRKAAKAVNMHDWVMLLEHGYDTVIGE' A
#
# COMPACT_ATOMS: atom_id res chain seq x y z
N PHE A 1 9.99 28.82 -13.41
CA PHE A 1 8.86 28.10 -12.82
C PHE A 1 9.34 26.74 -12.35
N PHE A 2 9.45 26.53 -11.04
CA PHE A 2 9.85 25.23 -10.49
C PHE A 2 8.60 24.37 -10.34
N TYR A 3 8.41 23.44 -11.28
CA TYR A 3 7.36 22.43 -11.19
C TYR A 3 7.86 21.30 -10.29
N VAL A 4 7.30 21.19 -9.09
CA VAL A 4 7.48 20.00 -8.24
C VAL A 4 6.33 19.06 -8.55
N SER A 5 6.60 18.01 -9.33
CA SER A 5 5.65 16.94 -9.57
C SER A 5 5.45 16.16 -8.27
N GLN A 6 4.34 16.40 -7.56
CA GLN A 6 3.95 15.67 -6.35
C GLN A 6 2.99 14.51 -6.64
N GLN A 7 3.13 13.82 -7.77
CA GLN A 7 2.39 12.57 -7.95
C GLN A 7 3.19 11.47 -7.26
N PRO A 8 2.74 10.94 -6.10
CA PRO A 8 3.25 9.66 -5.66
C PRO A 8 2.97 8.70 -6.81
N ASN A 9 4.01 8.12 -7.40
CA ASN A 9 3.85 7.00 -8.32
C ASN A 9 3.31 5.84 -7.47
N LEU A 10 1.98 5.81 -7.28
CA LEU A 10 1.27 4.63 -6.84
C LEU A 10 1.44 3.64 -7.98
N PHE A 11 2.34 2.66 -7.77
CA PHE A 11 2.47 1.57 -8.71
C PHE A 11 1.10 0.93 -8.86
N ASN A 12 0.70 0.66 -10.11
CA ASN A 12 -0.56 0.01 -10.45
C ASN A 12 -0.51 -1.46 -9.98
N ALA A 13 -0.64 -1.65 -8.67
CA ALA A 13 -0.35 -2.87 -7.94
C ALA A 13 -1.28 -2.96 -6.72
N SER A 14 -1.33 -4.12 -6.06
CA SER A 14 -2.19 -4.29 -4.89
C SER A 14 -1.72 -3.42 -3.71
N VAL A 15 -2.61 -3.18 -2.75
CA VAL A 15 -2.22 -2.59 -1.45
C VAL A 15 -1.11 -3.41 -0.81
N ALA A 16 -1.18 -4.75 -0.87
CA ALA A 16 -0.15 -5.64 -0.36
C ALA A 16 1.21 -5.38 -1.03
N ASP A 17 1.23 -5.25 -2.36
CA ASP A 17 2.44 -4.97 -3.13
C ASP A 17 3.01 -3.59 -2.78
N ASN A 18 2.16 -2.59 -2.60
CA ASN A 18 2.59 -1.25 -2.19
C ASN A 18 3.17 -1.25 -0.76
N VAL A 19 2.62 -2.04 0.17
CA VAL A 19 3.17 -2.19 1.53
C VAL A 19 4.46 -3.01 1.50
N ALA A 20 4.54 -4.04 0.67
CA ALA A 20 5.73 -4.85 0.45
C ALA A 20 6.80 -4.13 -0.39
N TYR A 21 6.47 -3.04 -1.08
CA TYR A 21 7.42 -2.28 -1.88
C TYR A 21 8.60 -1.76 -1.04
N GLY A 22 8.35 -1.43 0.24
CA GLY A 22 9.41 -1.05 1.18
C GLY A 22 10.31 -2.22 1.65
N ASN A 23 9.85 -3.46 1.50
CA ASN A 23 10.61 -4.67 1.81
C ASN A 23 9.95 -5.88 1.10
N SER A 24 10.48 -6.22 -0.07
CA SER A 24 9.95 -7.23 -0.99
C SER A 24 9.97 -8.67 -0.45
N SER A 25 10.53 -8.88 0.76
CA SER A 25 10.54 -10.15 1.48
C SER A 25 9.53 -10.21 2.64
N LEU A 26 8.64 -9.21 2.77
CA LEU A 26 7.60 -9.21 3.80
C LEU A 26 6.60 -10.34 3.55
N SER A 27 6.43 -11.21 4.53
CA SER A 27 5.32 -12.18 4.53
C SER A 27 3.97 -11.47 4.72
N GLU A 28 2.87 -12.12 4.36
CA GLU A 28 1.51 -11.59 4.53
C GLU A 28 1.23 -11.14 5.99
N VAL A 29 1.77 -11.89 6.96
CA VAL A 29 1.69 -11.53 8.38
C VAL A 29 2.48 -10.25 8.67
N GLY A 30 3.64 -10.07 8.05
CA GLY A 30 4.46 -8.86 8.12
C GLY A 30 3.75 -7.65 7.51
N ILE A 31 3.11 -7.83 6.35
CA ILE A 31 2.31 -6.80 5.67
C ILE A 31 1.17 -6.33 6.59
N ARG A 32 0.43 -7.25 7.22
CA ARG A 32 -0.62 -6.90 8.17
C ARG A 32 -0.09 -6.18 9.41
N LYS A 33 1.06 -6.61 9.94
CA LYS A 33 1.70 -5.94 11.09
C LYS A 33 2.17 -4.52 10.73
N ALA A 34 2.80 -4.35 9.57
CA ALA A 34 3.25 -3.06 9.09
C ALA A 34 2.06 -2.11 8.88
N ALA A 35 1.01 -2.58 8.19
CA ALA A 35 -0.22 -1.82 7.99
C ALA A 35 -0.92 -1.47 9.31
N LYS A 36 -0.89 -2.34 10.33
CA LYS A 36 -1.37 -2.02 11.68
C LYS A 36 -0.50 -0.98 12.37
N ALA A 37 0.82 -1.04 12.21
CA ALA A 37 1.77 -0.11 12.82
C ALA A 37 1.59 1.34 12.32
N VAL A 38 1.12 1.51 11.08
CA VAL A 38 0.80 2.84 10.50
C VAL A 38 -0.69 3.17 10.51
N ASN A 39 -1.51 2.41 11.24
CA ASN A 39 -2.96 2.58 11.35
C ASN A 39 -3.72 2.55 9.99
N MET A 40 -3.15 1.86 9.01
CA MET A 40 -3.71 1.69 7.66
C MET A 40 -4.56 0.41 7.56
N HIS A 41 -4.36 -0.57 8.46
CA HIS A 41 -5.10 -1.83 8.45
C HIS A 41 -6.62 -1.65 8.42
N ASP A 42 -7.17 -0.76 9.26
CA ASP A 42 -8.62 -0.55 9.32
C ASP A 42 -9.16 0.06 8.02
N TRP A 43 -8.39 0.95 7.39
CA TRP A 43 -8.74 1.49 6.08
C TRP A 43 -8.72 0.42 4.99
N VAL A 44 -7.68 -0.42 4.97
CA VAL A 44 -7.57 -1.52 4.01
C VAL A 44 -8.74 -2.50 4.17
N MET A 45 -9.15 -2.80 5.41
CA MET A 45 -10.28 -3.67 5.69
C MET A 45 -11.64 -3.08 5.28
N LEU A 46 -11.74 -1.78 5.01
CA LEU A 46 -12.94 -1.13 4.46
C LEU A 46 -13.03 -1.26 2.94
N LEU A 47 -11.97 -1.68 2.25
CA LEU A 47 -11.97 -1.90 0.81
C LEU A 47 -12.63 -3.24 0.47
N GLU A 48 -13.34 -3.30 -0.65
CA GLU A 48 -14.07 -4.50 -1.11
C GLU A 48 -13.15 -5.73 -1.25
N HIS A 49 -11.87 -5.52 -1.61
CA HIS A 49 -10.88 -6.58 -1.77
C HIS A 49 -9.76 -6.54 -0.73
N GLY A 50 -9.87 -5.71 0.31
CA GLY A 50 -8.86 -5.66 1.37
C GLY A 50 -7.46 -5.33 0.84
N TYR A 51 -6.48 -6.16 1.22
CA TYR A 51 -5.08 -6.03 0.80
C TYR A 51 -4.84 -6.32 -0.68
N ASP A 52 -5.76 -7.04 -1.33
CA ASP A 52 -5.69 -7.35 -2.76
C ASP A 52 -6.28 -6.24 -3.62
N THR A 53 -6.84 -5.18 -3.00
CA THR A 53 -7.33 -4.02 -3.72
C THR A 53 -6.20 -3.40 -4.53
N VAL A 54 -6.37 -3.31 -5.84
CA VAL A 54 -5.43 -2.65 -6.73
C VAL A 54 -5.60 -1.14 -6.57
N ILE A 55 -4.52 -0.45 -6.26
CA ILE A 55 -4.47 1.01 -6.10
C ILE A 55 -3.44 1.58 -7.07
N GLY A 56 -3.86 2.56 -7.88
CA GLY A 56 -3.08 3.16 -8.97
C GLY A 56 -4.02 3.60 -10.10
N GLU A 57 -3.56 4.52 -10.96
CA GLU A 57 -4.21 4.87 -12.24
C GLU A 57 -3.43 4.25 -13.41
#